data_AF-A0A379FFQ0-F1
#
_entry.id   AF-A0A379FFQ0-F1
#
_cell.length_a   1.000
_cell.length_b   1.000
_cell.length_c   1.000
_cell.angle_alpha   90.00
_cell.angle_beta   90.00
_cell.angle_gamma   90.00
#
_symmetry.space_group_name_H-M   'P 1'
#
loop_
_entity.id
_entity.type
_entity.pdbx_description
1 polymer ?
#
loop_
_entity_poly.entity_id
_entity_poly.type
_entity_poly.pdbx_seq_one_letter_code
_entity_poly.pdbx_strand_id
1 'polypeptide(L)'
;MKRLQAFKFQLRPNGQQEREMRRFAGACRFVFNRALARQNENYEAGNKYIPYTKMASWLIEWKSDTETQWLKEAPITTVTTVT
;
A
#
# COMPACT_ATOMS: atom_id res chain seq x y z
N MET A 1 22.27 28.80 -25.38
CA MET A 1 22.15 28.56 -23.91
C MET A 1 20.85 27.83 -23.63
N LYS A 2 20.89 26.71 -22.91
CA LYS A 2 19.69 25.93 -22.53
C LYS A 2 19.23 26.42 -21.16
N ARG A 3 18.03 27.00 -21.07
CA ARG A 3 17.47 27.49 -19.80
C ARG A 3 16.76 26.33 -19.10
N LEU A 4 17.24 25.92 -17.94
CA LEU A 4 16.58 24.93 -17.10
C LEU A 4 15.54 25.66 -16.22
N GLN A 5 14.26 25.41 -16.48
CA GLN A 5 13.15 25.91 -15.65
C GLN A 5 12.40 24.72 -15.04
N ALA A 6 12.01 24.86 -13.78
CA ALA A 6 11.12 23.94 -13.09
C ALA A 6 9.81 24.66 -12.75
N PHE A 7 8.70 23.94 -12.82
CA PHE A 7 7.37 24.45 -12.50
C PHE A 7 6.83 23.71 -11.28
N LYS A 8 6.14 24.43 -10.39
CA LYS A 8 5.44 23.86 -9.24
C LYS A 8 3.95 24.05 -9.44
N PHE A 9 3.19 22.97 -9.36
CA PHE A 9 1.74 22.98 -9.48
C PHE A 9 1.10 22.50 -8.18
N GLN A 10 -0.07 23.05 -7.87
CA GLN A 10 -0.93 22.57 -6.79
C GLN A 10 -2.02 21.69 -7.40
N LEU A 11 -2.20 20.49 -6.86
CA LEU A 11 -3.35 19.66 -7.17
C LEU A 11 -4.61 20.29 -6.56
N ARG A 12 -5.68 20.40 -7.35
CA ARG A 12 -7.00 20.83 -6.90
C ARG A 12 -8.00 19.69 -7.08
N PRO A 13 -7.94 18.65 -6.24
CA PRO A 13 -8.86 17.53 -6.33
C PRO A 13 -10.28 17.96 -5.95
N ASN A 14 -11.28 17.30 -6.51
CA ASN A 14 -12.66 17.38 -6.01
C ASN A 14 -12.85 16.45 -4.80
N GLY A 15 -14.01 16.54 -4.14
CA GLY A 15 -14.29 15.74 -2.94
C GLY A 15 -14.21 14.22 -3.16
N GLN A 16 -14.59 13.72 -4.33
CA GLN A 16 -14.46 12.30 -4.67
C GLN A 16 -12.98 11.89 -4.79
N GLN A 17 -12.18 12.68 -5.51
CA GLN A 17 -10.76 12.44 -5.69
C GLN A 17 -10.01 12.45 -4.36
N GLU A 18 -10.30 13.41 -3.48
CA GLU A 18 -9.71 13.43 -2.14
C GLU A 18 -10.04 12.17 -1.34
N ARG A 19 -11.29 11.71 -1.41
CA ARG A 19 -11.73 10.50 -0.72
C ARG A 19 -11.03 9.26 -1.24
N GLU A 20 -10.88 9.15 -2.57
CA GLU A 20 -10.15 8.05 -3.21
C GLU A 20 -8.67 8.07 -2.84
N MET A 21 -8.02 9.24 -2.84
CA MET A 21 -6.63 9.39 -2.42
C MET A 21 -6.42 9.01 -0.95
N ARG A 22 -7.32 9.41 -0.04
CA ARG A 22 -7.27 9.02 1.37
C ARG A 22 -7.46 7.52 1.56
N ARG A 23 -8.42 6.91 0.84
CA ARG A 23 -8.64 5.46 0.84
C ARG A 23 -7.43 4.70 0.34
N PHE A 24 -6.83 5.16 -0.76
CA PHE A 24 -5.59 4.61 -1.31
C PHE A 24 -4.46 4.65 -0.28
N ALA A 25 -4.17 5.83 0.28
CA ALA A 25 -3.09 6.00 1.25
C ALA A 25 -3.31 5.18 2.53
N GLY A 26 -4.55 5.13 3.02
CA GLY A 26 -4.94 4.33 4.17
C GLY A 26 -4.74 2.82 3.94
N ALA A 27 -5.19 2.31 2.79
CA ALA A 27 -5.02 0.92 2.41
C ALA A 27 -3.54 0.54 2.27
N CYS A 28 -2.72 1.37 1.60
CA CYS A 28 -1.28 1.15 1.50
C CYS A 28 -0.61 1.06 2.87
N ARG A 29 -0.91 2.01 3.77
CA ARG A 29 -0.35 2.02 5.13
C ARG A 29 -0.75 0.77 5.92
N PHE A 30 -2.01 0.36 5.81
CA PHE A 30 -2.50 -0.84 6.48
C PHE A 30 -1.79 -2.11 6.01
N VAL A 31 -1.74 -2.33 4.69
CA VAL A 31 -1.10 -3.50 4.07
C VAL A 31 0.38 -3.57 4.44
N PHE A 32 1.10 -2.44 4.34
CA PHE A 32 2.52 -2.36 4.68
C PHE A 32 2.76 -2.69 6.16
N ASN A 33 2.03 -2.05 7.07
CA ASN A 33 2.20 -2.29 8.51
C ASN A 33 1.87 -3.73 8.90
N ARG A 34 0.84 -4.34 8.29
CA ARG A 34 0.48 -5.73 8.57
C ARG A 34 1.52 -6.72 8.03
N ALA A 35 2.10 -6.45 6.86
CA ALA A 35 3.20 -7.23 6.32
C ALA A 35 4.47 -7.11 7.17
N LEU A 36 4.80 -5.89 7.60
CA LEU A 36 5.94 -5.62 8.47
C LEU A 36 5.79 -6.30 9.83
N ALA A 37 4.60 -6.27 10.43
CA ALA A 37 4.33 -6.97 11.69
C ALA A 37 4.59 -8.48 11.56
N ARG A 38 4.07 -9.12 10.50
CA ARG A 38 4.33 -10.55 10.22
C ARG A 38 5.81 -10.83 9.96
N GLN A 39 6.51 -9.92 9.30
CA GLN A 39 7.94 -10.06 9.07
C GLN A 39 8.74 -9.98 10.36
N ASN A 40 8.38 -9.06 11.25
CA ASN A 40 8.99 -8.92 12.57
C ASN A 40 8.72 -10.17 13.41
N GLU A 41 7.48 -10.67 13.47
CA GLU A 41 7.16 -11.93 14.16
C GLU A 41 8.00 -13.11 13.64
N ASN A 42 8.17 -13.20 12.32
CA ASN A 42 9.01 -14.23 11.70
C ASN A 42 10.50 -14.07 12.07
N TYR A 43 10.99 -12.83 12.12
CA TYR A 43 12.35 -12.52 12.53
C TYR A 43 12.60 -12.86 14.01
N GLU A 44 11.68 -12.49 14.91
CA GLU A 44 11.74 -12.82 16.35
C GLU A 44 11.71 -14.34 16.58
N ALA A 45 11.02 -15.10 15.72
CA ALA A 45 11.05 -16.56 15.72
C ALA A 45 12.37 -17.16 15.17
N GLY A 46 13.36 -16.33 14.80
CA GLY A 46 14.67 -16.76 14.29
C GLY A 46 14.67 -17.19 12.82
N ASN A 47 13.59 -16.94 12.08
CA ASN A 47 13.47 -17.35 10.69
C ASN A 47 14.10 -16.32 9.73
N LYS A 48 14.40 -16.78 8.52
CA LYS A 48 14.89 -15.92 7.44
C LYS A 48 13.82 -14.95 6.95
N TYR A 49 14.26 -13.81 6.43
CA TYR A 49 13.41 -12.81 5.78
C TYR A 49 12.49 -13.44 4.73
N ILE A 50 11.18 -13.15 4.84
CA ILE A 50 10.17 -13.62 3.88
C ILE A 50 10.26 -12.79 2.59
N PRO A 51 10.46 -13.41 1.41
CA PRO A 51 10.52 -12.70 0.14
C PRO A 51 9.18 -12.06 -0.24
N TYR A 52 9.25 -10.99 -1.05
CA TYR A 52 8.09 -10.27 -1.58
C TYR A 52 7.05 -11.17 -2.25
N THR A 53 7.48 -12.17 -3.02
CA THR A 53 6.56 -13.09 -3.72
C THR A 53 5.59 -13.79 -2.76
N LYS A 54 6.05 -14.11 -1.55
CA LYS A 54 5.21 -14.69 -0.48
C LYS A 54 4.39 -13.62 0.25
N MET A 55 4.91 -12.40 0.41
CA MET A 55 4.13 -11.31 0.98
C MET A 55 2.97 -10.88 0.07
N ALA A 56 3.17 -10.93 -1.25
CA ALA A 56 2.13 -10.60 -2.23
C ALA A 56 0.94 -11.58 -2.17
N SER A 57 1.16 -12.86 -1.82
CA SER A 57 0.07 -13.82 -1.65
C SER A 57 -0.79 -13.52 -0.43
N TRP A 58 -0.23 -12.96 0.65
CA TRP A 58 -1.00 -12.55 1.83
C TRP A 58 -2.07 -11.51 1.53
N LEU A 59 -1.84 -10.67 0.52
CA LEU A 59 -2.86 -9.70 0.15
C LEU A 59 -4.11 -10.36 -0.40
N ILE A 60 -3.97 -11.46 -1.15
CA ILE A 60 -5.10 -12.21 -1.68
C ILE A 60 -5.93 -12.77 -0.51
N GLU A 61 -5.24 -13.29 0.51
CA GLU A 61 -5.86 -13.76 1.76
C GLU A 61 -6.58 -12.61 2.48
N TRP A 62 -5.91 -11.47 2.69
CA TRP A 62 -6.52 -10.31 3.37
C TRP A 62 -7.70 -9.73 2.62
N LYS A 63 -7.68 -9.73 1.28
CA LYS A 63 -8.85 -9.33 0.50
C LYS A 63 -10.01 -10.31 0.64
N SER A 64 -9.75 -11.56 1.00
CA SER A 64 -10.78 -12.60 1.14
C SER A 64 -11.32 -12.71 2.58
N ASP A 65 -10.52 -12.28 3.56
CA ASP A 65 -10.88 -12.19 4.97
C ASP A 65 -12.03 -11.18 5.19
N THR A 66 -13.03 -11.57 5.98
CA THR A 66 -14.22 -10.76 6.28
C THR A 66 -13.85 -9.45 6.98
N GLU A 67 -12.82 -9.46 7.85
CA GLU A 67 -12.39 -8.26 8.58
C GLU A 67 -11.69 -7.23 7.69
N THR A 68 -11.08 -7.69 6.59
CA THR A 68 -10.31 -6.84 5.66
C THR A 68 -10.86 -6.82 4.24
N GLN A 69 -12.09 -7.27 4.05
CA GLN A 69 -12.77 -7.27 2.75
C GLN A 69 -12.90 -5.87 2.14
N TRP A 70 -12.95 -4.82 2.98
CA TRP A 70 -12.96 -3.42 2.56
C TRP A 70 -11.73 -3.02 1.73
N LEU A 71 -10.63 -3.79 1.78
CA LEU A 71 -9.47 -3.60 0.89
C LEU A 71 -9.83 -3.77 -0.60
N LYS A 72 -10.93 -4.45 -0.93
CA LYS A 72 -11.45 -4.53 -2.31
C LYS A 72 -11.97 -3.18 -2.83
N GLU A 73 -12.35 -2.27 -1.93
CA GLU A 73 -12.86 -0.94 -2.29
C GLU A 73 -11.76 0.11 -2.52
N ALA A 74 -10.52 -0.21 -2.15
CA ALA A 74 -9.39 0.65 -2.42
C ALA A 74 -9.03 0.61 -3.92
N PRO A 75 -8.64 1.73 -4.54
CA PRO A 75 -8.18 1.74 -5.93
C PRO A 75 -7.08 0.68 -6.13
N ILE A 76 -7.25 -0.16 -7.15
CA ILE A 76 -6.54 -1.43 -7.38
C ILE A 76 -5.00 -1.28 -7.49
N THR A 77 -4.50 -0.06 -7.72
CA THR A 77 -3.06 0.23 -7.87
C THR A 77 -2.27 0.31 -6.54
N THR A 78 -2.89 0.03 -5.39
CA THR A 78 -2.27 0.14 -4.05
C THR A 78 -1.17 -0.91 -3.75
N VAL A 79 -0.96 -1.91 -4.60
CA VAL A 79 -0.33 -3.17 -4.18
C VAL A 79 1.08 -3.38 -4.70
N THR A 80 1.43 -2.85 -5.87
CA THR A 80 2.72 -3.15 -6.50
C THR A 80 3.82 -2.16 -6.09
N THR A 81 3.49 -1.06 -5.41
CA THR A 81 4.40 0.10 -5.27
C THR A 81 4.90 0.35 -3.84
N VAL A 82 4.47 -0.42 -2.84
CA VAL A 82 4.75 -0.11 -1.41
C VAL A 82 5.58 -1.19 -0.70
N THR A 83 6.20 -2.10 -1.43
CA THR A 83 7.23 -3.01 -0.88
C THR A 83 8.34 -3.22 -1.88
#